data_AF-A0A7S0I5N9-F1
#
_entry.id   AF-A0A7S0I5N9-F1
#
_cell.length_a   1.000
_cell.length_b   1.000
_cell.length_c   1.000
_cell.angle_alpha   90.00
_cell.angle_beta   90.00
_cell.angle_gamma   90.00
#
_symmetry.space_group_name_H-M   'P 1'
#
loop_
_entity.id
_entity.type
_entity.pdbx_description
1 polymer ?
#
loop_
_entity_poly.entity_id
_entity_poly.type
_entity_poly.pdbx_seq_one_letter_code
_entity_poly.pdbx_strand_id
1 'polypeptide(L)'
;DIEGACKRVCEALFLANALGVIGTLLLVFRPEAVLSLVLPAGAPATAEATRYLRLRSLSLIPALVSSIGFAAFRGMLDTVTPLKVSLASNTLNLVLDPLLIFGANMGVAGAALATAISEIGAGLLYGRLLIKRKLLRLGALLQPPKPSDLLPLLKGGSAMLLRQVALNVAFIAATRMTQAMDTTGVSAAAYAITNQYYSLGLVVMLAMQATGATLIPAALSRGGGGDEGKVAARRTADRLIVWSTGIAVSLAAVQLLASSFLTPCLTPLVEVQRAVARPAVVAA
;
A
#
# COMPACT_ATOMS: atom_id res chain seq x y z
N ASP A 1 27.09 -7.47 2.45
CA ASP A 1 27.57 -6.31 3.22
C ASP A 1 26.46 -5.81 4.14
N ILE A 2 26.57 -6.10 5.45
CA ILE A 2 25.56 -5.71 6.45
C ILE A 2 25.65 -4.21 6.75
N GLU A 3 26.84 -3.61 6.63
CA GLU A 3 27.04 -2.20 6.95
C GLU A 3 26.46 -1.30 5.87
N GLY A 4 26.68 -1.63 4.59
CA GLY A 4 25.99 -0.98 3.47
C GLY A 4 24.47 -1.11 3.57
N ALA A 5 23.96 -2.30 3.91
CA ALA A 5 22.51 -2.51 4.11
C ALA A 5 21.96 -1.68 5.28
N CYS A 6 22.66 -1.65 6.41
CA CYS A 6 22.29 -0.83 7.56
C CYS A 6 22.28 0.66 7.20
N LYS A 7 23.28 1.16 6.46
CA LYS A 7 23.34 2.55 6.00
C LYS A 7 22.10 2.91 5.18
N ARG A 8 21.76 2.09 4.18
CA ARG A 8 20.58 2.31 3.32
C ARG A 8 19.26 2.26 4.08
N VAL A 9 19.12 1.34 5.03
CA VAL A 9 17.92 1.24 5.88
C VAL A 9 17.80 2.47 6.78
N CYS A 10 18.90 2.94 7.38
CA CYS A 10 18.90 4.17 8.18
C CYS A 10 18.57 5.42 7.35
N GLU A 11 19.15 5.56 6.16
CA GLU A 11 18.85 6.66 5.22
C GLU A 11 17.35 6.67 4.84
N ALA A 12 16.79 5.50 4.52
CA ALA A 12 15.38 5.34 4.20
C ALA A 12 14.48 5.67 5.41
N LEU A 13 14.82 5.18 6.60
CA LEU A 13 14.08 5.47 7.83
C LEU A 13 14.13 6.95 8.19
N PHE A 14 15.28 7.61 8.02
CA PHE A 14 15.40 9.04 8.23
C PHE A 14 14.46 9.81 7.29
N LEU A 15 14.52 9.54 5.98
CA LEU A 15 13.69 10.22 4.99
C LEU A 15 12.20 9.97 5.25
N ALA A 16 11.82 8.72 5.53
CA ALA A 16 10.44 8.37 5.80
C ALA A 16 9.94 8.98 7.11
N ASN A 17 10.75 9.02 8.17
CA ASN A 17 10.37 9.69 9.42
C ASN A 17 10.26 11.20 9.23
N ALA A 18 11.12 11.84 8.44
CA ALA A 18 11.00 13.26 8.12
C ALA A 18 9.67 13.57 7.40
N LEU A 19 9.33 12.78 6.37
CA LEU A 19 8.05 12.88 5.67
C LEU A 19 6.86 12.55 6.59
N GLY A 20 7.02 11.55 7.45
CA GLY A 20 6.03 11.14 8.43
C GLY A 20 5.75 12.23 9.46
N VAL A 21 6.77 12.93 9.95
CA VAL A 21 6.61 14.08 10.85
C VAL A 21 5.86 15.20 10.14
N ILE A 22 6.25 15.56 8.91
CA ILE A 22 5.55 16.60 8.13
C ILE A 22 4.07 16.24 7.94
N GLY A 23 3.80 15.00 7.51
CA GLY A 23 2.43 14.51 7.33
C GLY A 23 1.63 14.46 8.62
N THR A 24 2.25 14.04 9.74
CA THR A 24 1.60 13.99 11.05
C THR A 24 1.25 15.40 11.51
N LEU A 25 2.18 16.36 11.44
CA LEU A 25 1.93 17.75 11.81
C LEU A 25 0.81 18.36 10.97
N LEU A 26 0.83 18.11 9.66
CA LEU A 26 -0.23 18.58 8.75
C LEU A 26 -1.60 18.02 9.15
N LEU A 27 -1.70 16.72 9.43
CA LEU A 27 -2.96 16.06 9.76
C LEU A 27 -3.45 16.36 11.19
N VAL A 28 -2.55 16.61 12.13
CA VAL A 28 -2.91 17.01 13.51
C VAL A 28 -3.42 18.44 13.54
N PHE A 29 -2.63 19.38 12.99
CA PHE A 29 -2.90 20.81 13.11
C PHE A 29 -3.82 21.36 12.02
N ARG A 30 -3.76 20.81 10.80
CA ARG A 30 -4.51 21.29 9.62
C ARG A 30 -5.20 20.15 8.85
N PRO A 31 -5.97 19.24 9.49
CA PRO A 31 -6.67 18.16 8.80
C PRO A 31 -7.63 18.69 7.73
N GLU A 32 -8.29 19.81 7.98
CA GLU A 32 -9.23 20.46 7.05
C GLU A 32 -8.58 20.88 5.74
N ALA A 33 -7.29 21.24 5.73
CA ALA A 33 -6.58 21.61 4.51
C ALA A 33 -6.37 20.41 3.58
N VAL A 34 -6.26 19.21 4.13
CA VAL A 34 -6.21 17.97 3.36
C VAL A 34 -7.63 17.54 2.97
N LEU A 35 -8.59 17.67 3.88
CA LEU A 35 -9.98 17.32 3.61
C LEU A 35 -10.61 18.21 2.54
N SER A 36 -10.26 19.49 2.44
CA SER A 36 -10.80 20.41 1.42
C SER A 36 -10.42 20.03 -0.01
N LEU A 37 -9.40 19.18 -0.19
CA LEU A 37 -9.06 18.61 -1.49
C LEU A 37 -10.09 17.56 -1.96
N VAL A 38 -10.92 17.05 -1.05
CA VAL A 38 -11.82 15.92 -1.28
C VAL A 38 -13.27 16.27 -0.94
N LEU A 39 -13.51 16.96 0.18
CA LEU A 39 -14.82 17.31 0.71
C LEU A 39 -15.15 18.79 0.42
N PRO A 40 -16.38 19.09 -0.03
CA PRO A 40 -16.84 20.47 -0.13
C PRO A 40 -16.98 21.10 1.26
N ALA A 41 -16.87 22.43 1.32
CA ALA A 41 -17.06 23.18 2.55
C ALA A 41 -18.45 22.89 3.15
N GLY A 42 -18.49 22.58 4.46
CA GLY A 42 -19.73 22.27 5.17
C GLY A 42 -20.26 20.84 5.00
N ALA A 43 -19.49 19.93 4.37
CA ALA A 43 -19.91 18.53 4.25
C ALA A 43 -20.18 17.91 5.64
N PRO A 44 -21.32 17.22 5.86
CA PRO A 44 -21.65 16.59 7.15
C PRO A 44 -20.58 15.62 7.67
N ALA A 45 -19.85 14.97 6.76
CA ALA A 45 -18.76 14.05 7.08
C ALA A 45 -17.49 14.74 7.61
N THR A 46 -17.36 16.06 7.49
CA THR A 46 -16.13 16.80 7.83
C THR A 46 -15.70 16.60 9.28
N ALA A 47 -16.66 16.60 10.21
CA ALA A 47 -16.37 16.45 11.64
C ALA A 47 -15.78 15.06 11.96
N GLU A 48 -16.42 14.00 11.47
CA GLU A 48 -15.95 12.62 11.67
C GLU A 48 -14.66 12.33 10.91
N ALA A 49 -14.52 12.84 9.68
CA ALA A 49 -13.28 12.72 8.92
C ALA A 49 -12.10 13.44 9.60
N THR A 50 -12.35 14.60 10.20
CA THR A 50 -11.33 15.34 10.97
C THR A 50 -10.87 14.56 12.19
N ARG A 51 -11.81 13.99 12.95
CA ARG A 51 -11.51 13.13 14.10
C ARG A 51 -10.71 11.89 13.67
N TYR A 52 -11.14 11.24 12.59
CA TYR A 52 -10.47 10.09 12.01
C TYR A 52 -9.03 10.42 11.63
N LEU A 53 -8.80 11.48 10.84
CA LEU A 53 -7.47 11.86 10.37
C LEU A 53 -6.52 12.21 11.51
N ARG A 54 -6.99 12.91 12.54
CA ARG A 54 -6.16 13.22 13.71
C ARG A 54 -5.69 11.96 14.42
N LEU A 55 -6.59 11.02 14.70
CA LEU A 55 -6.21 9.75 15.34
C LEU A 55 -5.32 8.89 14.43
N ARG A 56 -5.64 8.85 13.14
CA ARG A 56 -4.88 8.09 12.13
C ARG A 56 -3.46 8.64 11.94
N SER A 57 -3.26 9.94 12.11
CA SER A 57 -1.94 10.57 11.99
C SER A 57 -0.94 10.06 13.02
N LEU A 58 -1.40 9.59 14.18
CA LEU A 58 -0.54 9.06 15.25
C LEU A 58 0.26 7.83 14.82
N SER A 59 -0.26 7.05 13.86
CA SER A 59 0.42 5.85 13.36
C SER A 59 1.23 6.07 12.09
N LEU A 60 1.26 7.29 11.53
CA LEU A 60 1.92 7.55 10.24
C LEU A 60 3.42 7.22 10.29
N ILE A 61 4.12 7.63 11.35
CA ILE A 61 5.53 7.30 11.56
C ILE A 61 5.71 5.77 11.75
N PRO A 62 5.02 5.09 12.69
CA PRO A 62 5.10 3.63 12.81
C PRO A 62 4.75 2.84 11.54
N ALA A 63 3.80 3.31 10.74
CA ALA A 63 3.42 2.70 9.47
C ALA A 63 4.56 2.80 8.44
N LEU A 64 5.26 3.94 8.41
CA LEU A 64 6.44 4.13 7.56
C LEU A 64 7.62 3.27 8.02
N VAL A 65 7.86 3.17 9.33
CA VAL A 65 8.84 2.23 9.90
C VAL A 65 8.49 0.80 9.52
N SER A 66 7.22 0.41 9.62
CA SER A 66 6.74 -0.91 9.21
C SER A 66 6.96 -1.17 7.72
N SER A 67 6.68 -0.18 6.88
CA SER A 67 6.87 -0.28 5.42
C SER A 67 8.34 -0.48 5.05
N ILE A 68 9.26 0.21 5.73
CA ILE A 68 10.70 0.03 5.52
C ILE A 68 11.17 -1.31 6.08
N GLY A 69 10.69 -1.73 7.25
CA GLY A 69 10.97 -3.05 7.80
C GLY A 69 10.52 -4.16 6.83
N PHE A 70 9.29 -4.07 6.34
CA PHE A 70 8.72 -4.96 5.34
C PHE A 70 9.59 -5.04 4.06
N ALA A 71 10.05 -3.89 3.56
CA ALA A 71 10.94 -3.84 2.40
C ALA A 71 12.34 -4.43 2.70
N ALA A 72 12.92 -4.13 3.86
CA ALA A 72 14.25 -4.60 4.26
C ALA A 72 14.30 -6.13 4.42
N PHE A 73 13.32 -6.72 5.12
CA PHE A 73 13.25 -8.18 5.30
C PHE A 73 13.04 -8.90 3.97
N ARG A 74 12.13 -8.42 3.11
CA ARG A 74 11.95 -8.98 1.77
C ARG A 74 13.18 -8.82 0.88
N GLY A 75 13.91 -7.70 0.99
CA GLY A 75 15.16 -7.49 0.27
C GLY A 75 16.26 -8.48 0.68
N MET A 76 16.21 -9.00 1.90
CA MET A 76 17.06 -10.09 2.38
C MET A 76 16.51 -11.49 2.06
N LEU A 77 15.43 -11.58 1.27
CA LEU A 77 14.72 -12.83 0.97
C LEU A 77 14.05 -13.50 2.19
N ASP A 78 13.86 -12.78 3.30
CA ASP A 78 13.03 -13.22 4.42
C ASP A 78 11.59 -12.77 4.20
N THR A 79 10.76 -13.65 3.66
CA THR A 79 9.33 -13.41 3.41
C THR A 79 8.43 -13.84 4.57
N VAL A 80 8.94 -14.67 5.49
CA VAL A 80 8.18 -15.22 6.62
C VAL A 80 8.03 -14.19 7.73
N THR A 81 9.10 -13.45 8.04
CA THR A 81 9.04 -12.39 9.06
C THR A 81 7.97 -11.35 8.70
N PRO A 82 7.93 -10.80 7.47
CA PRO A 82 6.88 -9.89 7.06
C PRO A 82 5.46 -10.45 7.17
N LEU A 83 5.26 -11.70 6.73
CA LEU A 83 3.97 -12.38 6.82
C LEU A 83 3.48 -12.48 8.26
N LYS A 84 4.35 -12.84 9.21
CA LYS A 84 4.01 -12.94 10.63
C LYS A 84 3.61 -11.60 11.23
N VAL A 85 4.36 -10.54 10.91
CA VAL A 85 4.03 -9.18 11.40
C VAL A 85 2.71 -8.69 10.81
N SER A 86 2.50 -8.88 9.51
CA SER A 86 1.24 -8.53 8.85
C SER A 86 0.07 -9.30 9.45
N LEU A 87 0.20 -10.61 9.66
CA LEU A 87 -0.88 -11.40 10.27
C LEU A 87 -1.20 -10.91 11.68
N ALA A 88 -0.19 -10.74 12.54
CA ALA A 88 -0.40 -10.25 13.90
C ALA A 88 -1.06 -8.87 13.93
N SER A 89 -0.61 -7.93 13.08
CA SER A 89 -1.16 -6.57 13.01
C SER A 89 -2.60 -6.56 12.49
N ASN A 90 -2.89 -7.30 11.41
CA ASN A 90 -4.25 -7.38 10.86
C ASN A 90 -5.21 -8.11 11.82
N THR A 91 -4.76 -9.15 12.52
CA THR A 91 -5.59 -9.81 13.55
C THR A 91 -5.87 -8.86 14.71
N LEU A 92 -4.86 -8.10 15.17
CA LEU A 92 -5.07 -7.09 16.21
C LEU A 92 -6.09 -6.03 15.75
N ASN A 93 -5.98 -5.54 14.52
CA ASN A 93 -6.92 -4.57 13.96
C ASN A 93 -8.34 -5.16 13.86
N LEU A 94 -8.47 -6.37 13.35
CA LEU A 94 -9.74 -7.09 13.23
C LEU A 94 -10.44 -7.27 14.58
N VAL A 95 -9.69 -7.48 15.67
CA VAL A 95 -10.26 -7.59 17.02
C VAL A 95 -10.60 -6.21 17.60
N LEU A 96 -9.72 -5.22 17.41
CA LEU A 96 -9.91 -3.89 17.98
C LEU A 96 -11.03 -3.11 17.31
N ASP A 97 -11.29 -3.31 16.01
CA ASP A 97 -12.36 -2.61 15.30
C ASP A 97 -13.73 -2.79 15.98
N PRO A 98 -14.31 -4.01 16.10
CA PRO A 98 -15.61 -4.16 16.75
C PRO A 98 -15.60 -3.75 18.23
N LEU A 99 -14.48 -3.93 18.93
CA LEU A 99 -14.33 -3.56 20.34
C LEU A 99 -14.40 -2.05 20.53
N LEU A 100 -13.70 -1.26 19.70
CA LEU A 100 -13.67 0.19 19.83
C LEU A 100 -14.88 0.86 19.15
N ILE A 101 -15.31 0.34 18.00
CA ILE A 101 -16.46 0.87 17.27
C ILE A 101 -17.74 0.66 18.07
N PHE A 102 -18.04 -0.58 18.45
CA PHE A 102 -19.30 -0.96 19.10
C PHE A 102 -19.17 -1.07 20.62
N GLY A 103 -18.11 -1.71 21.12
CA GLY A 103 -17.93 -1.91 22.57
C GLY A 103 -17.71 -0.62 23.34
N ALA A 104 -16.86 0.28 22.81
CA ALA A 104 -16.60 1.59 23.39
C ALA A 104 -17.46 2.72 22.79
N ASN A 105 -18.36 2.40 21.86
CA ASN A 105 -19.21 3.37 21.14
C ASN A 105 -18.44 4.55 20.51
N MET A 106 -17.20 4.33 20.07
CA MET A 106 -16.37 5.39 19.49
C MET A 106 -16.63 5.62 18.00
N GLY A 107 -17.43 4.76 17.35
CA GLY A 107 -17.76 4.89 15.92
C GLY A 107 -16.50 5.00 15.03
N VAL A 108 -16.48 6.00 14.16
CA VAL A 108 -15.38 6.25 13.21
C VAL A 108 -14.05 6.53 13.92
N ALA A 109 -14.08 7.23 15.06
CA ALA A 109 -12.87 7.45 15.87
C ALA A 109 -12.30 6.14 16.41
N GLY A 110 -13.17 5.17 16.75
CA GLY A 110 -12.77 3.83 17.17
C GLY A 110 -12.02 3.07 16.09
N ALA A 111 -12.52 3.11 14.85
CA ALA A 111 -11.86 2.49 13.69
C ALA A 111 -10.48 3.10 13.41
N ALA A 112 -10.36 4.44 13.50
CA ALA A 112 -9.09 5.13 13.35
C ALA A 112 -8.08 4.68 14.41
N LEU A 113 -8.52 4.57 15.66
CA LEU A 113 -7.66 4.19 16.78
C LEU A 113 -7.26 2.71 16.73
N ALA A 114 -8.18 1.81 16.37
CA ALA A 114 -7.89 0.39 16.15
C ALA A 114 -6.79 0.20 15.10
N THR A 115 -6.91 0.91 13.98
CA THR A 115 -5.90 0.90 12.92
C THR A 115 -4.58 1.48 13.43
N ALA A 116 -4.63 2.61 14.13
CA ALA A 116 -3.44 3.28 14.63
C ALA A 116 -2.66 2.42 15.63
N ILE A 117 -3.34 1.78 16.59
CA ILE A 117 -2.74 0.87 17.57
C ILE A 117 -2.07 -0.32 16.87
N SER A 118 -2.73 -0.88 15.86
CA SER A 118 -2.22 -2.05 15.14
C SER A 118 -0.96 -1.72 14.35
N GLU A 119 -0.94 -0.58 13.66
CA GLU A 119 0.24 -0.08 12.94
C GLU A 119 1.37 0.36 13.87
N ILE A 120 1.04 0.94 15.04
CA ILE A 120 2.03 1.21 16.09
C ILE A 120 2.69 -0.09 16.54
N GLY A 121 1.89 -1.13 16.81
CA GLY A 121 2.40 -2.46 17.16
C GLY A 121 3.31 -3.04 16.09
N ALA A 122 2.90 -2.98 14.82
CA ALA A 122 3.72 -3.42 13.69
C ALA A 122 5.04 -2.63 13.59
N GLY A 123 4.98 -1.31 13.75
CA GLY A 123 6.14 -0.42 13.65
C GLY A 123 7.16 -0.69 14.76
N LEU A 124 6.68 -0.88 15.99
CA LEU A 124 7.52 -1.26 17.13
C LEU A 124 8.16 -2.65 16.92
N LEU A 125 7.38 -3.62 16.41
CA LEU A 125 7.88 -4.97 16.13
C LEU A 125 8.96 -4.94 15.05
N TYR A 126 8.74 -4.24 13.93
CA TYR A 126 9.76 -4.07 12.89
C TYR A 126 10.97 -3.29 13.40
N GLY A 127 10.80 -2.21 14.16
CA GLY A 127 11.90 -1.47 14.77
C GLY A 127 12.78 -2.39 15.62
N ARG A 128 12.17 -3.21 16.48
CA ARG A 128 12.88 -4.21 17.29
C ARG A 128 13.61 -5.25 16.42
N LEU A 129 12.95 -5.74 15.38
CA LEU A 129 13.53 -6.74 14.48
C LEU A 129 14.71 -6.19 13.68
N LEU A 130 14.63 -4.94 13.20
CA LEU A 130 15.71 -4.26 12.49
C LEU A 130 16.93 -4.04 13.40
N ILE A 131 16.72 -3.67 14.67
CA ILE A 131 17.80 -3.57 15.67
C ILE A 131 18.43 -4.95 15.90
N LYS A 132 17.62 -5.99 16.12
CA LYS A 132 18.11 -7.36 16.34
C LYS A 132 18.92 -7.89 15.14
N ARG A 133 18.56 -7.51 13.92
CA ARG A 133 19.29 -7.89 12.70
C ARG A 133 20.48 -6.97 12.37
N LYS A 134 20.82 -6.01 13.23
CA LYS A 134 21.88 -5.01 13.02
C LYS A 134 21.68 -4.15 11.76
N LEU A 135 20.43 -3.99 11.34
CA LEU A 135 20.04 -3.16 10.18
C LEU A 135 19.64 -1.74 10.59
N LEU A 136 19.44 -1.51 11.89
CA LEU A 136 19.12 -0.21 12.44
C LEU A 136 20.06 0.12 13.60
N ARG A 137 20.72 1.28 13.49
CA ARG A 137 21.46 1.91 14.59
C ARG A 137 20.69 3.15 15.03
N LEU A 138 20.18 3.17 16.25
CA LEU A 138 19.34 4.27 16.76
C LEU A 138 20.05 5.63 16.68
N GLY A 139 21.36 5.68 16.97
CA GLY A 139 22.15 6.90 16.83
C GLY A 139 22.24 7.45 15.40
N ALA A 140 22.11 6.59 14.38
CA ALA A 140 22.12 7.00 12.98
C ALA A 140 20.80 7.63 12.53
N LEU A 141 19.70 7.46 13.29
CA LEU A 141 18.43 8.14 13.00
C LEU A 141 18.45 9.62 13.40
N LEU A 142 19.33 10.00 14.33
CA LEU A 142 19.46 11.39 14.81
C LEU A 142 20.44 12.21 13.97
N GLN A 143 21.21 11.55 13.10
CA GLN A 143 22.18 12.21 12.24
C GLN A 143 21.58 12.37 10.84
N PRO A 144 21.31 13.60 10.37
CA PRO A 144 20.80 13.79 9.02
C PRO A 144 21.81 13.25 8.00
N PRO A 145 21.40 12.33 7.11
CA PRO A 145 22.28 11.81 6.08
C PRO A 145 22.65 12.92 5.10
N LYS A 146 23.83 12.82 4.48
CA LYS A 146 24.29 13.81 3.50
C LYS A 146 23.33 13.82 2.31
N PRO A 147 23.00 14.98 1.72
CA PRO A 147 22.14 15.05 0.53
C PRO A 147 22.63 14.18 -0.63
N SER A 148 23.96 14.04 -0.78
CA SER A 148 24.61 13.16 -1.75
C SER A 148 24.28 11.68 -1.56
N ASP A 149 24.00 11.25 -0.33
CA ASP A 149 23.64 9.87 0.00
C ASP A 149 22.15 9.59 -0.27
N LEU A 150 21.31 10.62 -0.16
CA LEU A 150 19.87 10.56 -0.45
C LEU A 150 19.56 10.61 -1.96
N LEU A 151 20.37 11.32 -2.75
CA LEU A 151 20.12 11.49 -4.19
C LEU A 151 20.03 10.16 -4.96
N PRO A 152 20.87 9.14 -4.71
CA PRO A 152 20.69 7.81 -5.31
C PRO A 152 19.36 7.13 -4.96
N LEU A 153 18.90 7.27 -3.71
CA LEU A 153 17.61 6.71 -3.28
C LEU A 153 16.45 7.40 -4.00
N LEU A 154 16.48 8.73 -4.05
CA LEU A 154 15.46 9.54 -4.73
C LEU A 154 15.46 9.28 -6.24
N LYS A 155 16.63 9.21 -6.88
CA LYS A 155 16.74 8.93 -8.32
C LYS A 155 16.33 7.51 -8.66
N GLY A 156 16.63 6.54 -7.79
CA GLY A 156 16.19 5.16 -7.95
C GLY A 156 14.68 4.99 -7.78
N GLY A 157 14.08 5.74 -6.84
CA GLY A 157 12.64 5.69 -6.55
C GLY A 157 11.76 6.62 -7.38
N SER A 158 12.32 7.65 -8.02
CA SER A 158 11.54 8.73 -8.65
C SER A 158 10.60 8.24 -9.74
N ALA A 159 11.04 7.32 -10.60
CA ALA A 159 10.20 6.73 -11.64
C ALA A 159 9.01 5.96 -11.04
N MET A 160 9.24 5.21 -9.94
CA MET A 160 8.17 4.48 -9.26
C MET A 160 7.20 5.42 -8.56
N LEU A 161 7.70 6.48 -7.91
CA LEU A 161 6.89 7.50 -7.26
C LEU A 161 6.04 8.27 -8.28
N LEU A 162 6.65 8.71 -9.39
CA LEU A 162 5.95 9.43 -10.46
C LEU A 162 4.85 8.55 -11.07
N ARG A 163 5.15 7.26 -11.34
CA ARG A 163 4.15 6.29 -11.79
C ARG A 163 2.99 6.19 -10.80
N GLN A 164 3.28 6.12 -9.49
CA GLN A 164 2.24 6.00 -8.46
C GLN A 164 1.39 7.26 -8.35
N VAL A 165 2.00 8.45 -8.46
CA VAL A 165 1.26 9.72 -8.50
C VAL A 165 0.36 9.78 -9.73
N ALA A 166 0.90 9.46 -10.91
CA ALA A 166 0.14 9.46 -12.16
C ALA A 166 -1.07 8.51 -12.09
N LEU A 167 -0.88 7.30 -11.55
CA LEU A 167 -1.99 6.35 -11.35
C LEU A 167 -3.05 6.90 -10.40
N ASN A 168 -2.65 7.45 -9.24
CA ASN A 168 -3.61 8.02 -8.31
C ASN A 168 -4.41 9.19 -8.93
N VAL A 169 -3.73 10.08 -9.67
CA VAL A 169 -4.39 11.17 -10.40
C VAL A 169 -5.39 10.62 -11.43
N ALA A 170 -5.01 9.59 -12.20
CA ALA A 170 -5.89 8.96 -13.16
C ALA A 170 -7.13 8.32 -12.49
N PHE A 171 -6.95 7.59 -11.38
CA PHE A 171 -8.08 7.01 -10.62
C PHE A 171 -9.00 8.08 -10.05
N ILE A 172 -8.47 9.18 -9.51
CA ILE A 172 -9.27 10.30 -9.02
C ILE A 172 -10.06 10.95 -10.17
N ALA A 173 -9.42 11.20 -11.31
CA ALA A 173 -10.06 11.78 -12.48
C ALA A 173 -11.16 10.87 -13.04
N ALA A 174 -10.91 9.56 -13.16
CA ALA A 174 -11.89 8.58 -13.61
C ALA A 174 -13.09 8.52 -12.65
N THR A 175 -12.82 8.46 -11.34
CA THR A 175 -13.87 8.49 -10.31
C THR A 175 -14.72 9.75 -10.44
N ARG A 176 -14.10 10.94 -10.55
CA ARG A 176 -14.83 12.21 -10.73
C ARG A 176 -15.68 12.23 -12.00
N MET A 177 -15.15 11.71 -13.12
CA MET A 177 -15.86 11.68 -14.39
C MET A 177 -17.09 10.77 -14.31
N THR A 178 -16.97 9.57 -13.73
CA THR A 178 -18.08 8.62 -13.60
C THR A 178 -19.24 9.14 -12.75
N GLN A 179 -18.94 9.96 -11.73
CA GLN A 179 -19.96 10.61 -10.91
C GLN A 179 -20.76 11.69 -11.66
N ALA A 180 -20.22 12.20 -12.78
CA ALA A 180 -20.87 13.22 -13.60
C ALA A 180 -21.55 12.66 -14.86
N MET A 181 -21.47 11.34 -15.09
CA MET A 181 -22.01 10.70 -16.30
C MET A 181 -23.54 10.56 -16.28
N ASP A 182 -24.12 10.39 -15.10
CA ASP A 182 -25.56 10.33 -14.91
C ASP A 182 -25.98 10.98 -13.58
N THR A 183 -27.26 11.34 -13.49
CA THR A 183 -27.88 11.86 -12.27
C THR A 183 -28.46 10.75 -11.38
N THR A 184 -28.53 9.51 -11.89
CA THR A 184 -29.13 8.36 -11.20
C THR A 184 -28.15 7.66 -10.25
N GLY A 185 -26.84 7.88 -10.41
CA GLY A 185 -25.78 7.23 -9.64
C GLY A 185 -25.47 5.81 -10.10
N VAL A 186 -26.09 5.34 -11.19
CA VAL A 186 -25.92 3.96 -11.69
C VAL A 186 -24.50 3.76 -12.21
N SER A 187 -23.95 4.71 -12.97
CA SER A 187 -22.58 4.65 -13.48
C SER A 187 -21.54 4.67 -12.36
N ALA A 188 -21.77 5.48 -11.32
CA ALA A 188 -20.93 5.53 -10.13
C ALA A 188 -20.92 4.21 -9.37
N ALA A 189 -22.10 3.62 -9.14
CA ALA A 189 -22.24 2.31 -8.49
C ALA A 189 -21.57 1.20 -9.31
N ALA A 190 -21.75 1.23 -10.64
CA ALA A 190 -21.13 0.27 -11.54
C ALA A 190 -19.59 0.40 -11.54
N TYR A 191 -19.06 1.63 -11.53
CA TYR A 191 -17.63 1.88 -11.40
C TYR A 191 -17.07 1.37 -10.07
N ALA A 192 -17.78 1.55 -8.95
CA ALA A 192 -17.34 1.04 -7.65
C ALA A 192 -17.22 -0.50 -7.64
N ILE A 193 -18.22 -1.19 -8.17
CA ILE A 193 -18.19 -2.66 -8.32
C ILE A 193 -17.06 -3.09 -9.25
N THR A 194 -16.87 -2.38 -10.35
CA THR A 194 -15.77 -2.63 -11.30
C THR A 194 -14.40 -2.45 -10.64
N ASN A 195 -14.23 -1.41 -9.84
CA ASN A 195 -13.00 -1.16 -9.11
C ASN A 195 -12.73 -2.21 -8.02
N GLN A 196 -13.79 -2.81 -7.47
CA GLN A 196 -13.69 -3.96 -6.57
C GLN A 196 -13.16 -5.20 -7.31
N TYR A 197 -13.66 -5.48 -8.51
CA TYR A 197 -13.11 -6.55 -9.36
C TYR A 197 -11.64 -6.32 -9.70
N TYR A 198 -11.31 -5.10 -10.14
CA TYR A 198 -9.93 -4.70 -10.42
C TYR A 198 -9.02 -4.89 -9.20
N SER A 199 -9.49 -4.52 -8.01
CA SER A 199 -8.73 -4.63 -6.76
C SER A 199 -8.41 -6.07 -6.36
N LEU A 200 -9.30 -7.03 -6.65
CA LEU A 200 -9.02 -8.46 -6.47
C LEU A 200 -7.85 -8.92 -7.36
N GLY A 201 -7.81 -8.44 -8.61
CA GLY A 201 -6.71 -8.71 -9.54
C GLY A 201 -5.39 -8.06 -9.09
N LEU A 202 -5.51 -6.81 -8.61
CA LEU A 202 -4.38 -5.99 -8.19
C LEU A 202 -3.57 -6.64 -7.06
N VAL A 203 -4.21 -7.34 -6.12
CA VAL A 203 -3.50 -8.03 -5.01
C VAL A 203 -2.50 -9.06 -5.54
N VAL A 204 -2.92 -9.88 -6.51
CA VAL A 204 -2.07 -10.90 -7.13
C VAL A 204 -0.95 -10.24 -7.94
N MET A 205 -1.29 -9.19 -8.70
CA MET A 205 -0.33 -8.42 -9.47
C MET A 205 0.75 -7.77 -8.58
N LEU A 206 0.37 -7.23 -7.42
CA LEU A 206 1.31 -6.67 -6.44
C LEU A 206 2.23 -7.74 -5.84
N ALA A 207 1.74 -8.96 -5.62
CA ALA A 207 2.56 -10.08 -5.17
C ALA A 207 3.60 -10.48 -6.24
N MET A 208 3.22 -10.50 -7.52
CA MET A 208 4.15 -10.75 -8.63
C MET A 208 5.18 -9.62 -8.78
N GLN A 209 4.75 -8.36 -8.70
CA GLN A 209 5.64 -7.20 -8.73
C GLN A 209 6.67 -7.25 -7.60
N ALA A 210 6.22 -7.57 -6.38
CA ALA A 210 7.08 -7.74 -5.22
C ALA A 210 8.11 -8.86 -5.42
N THR A 211 7.70 -9.98 -6.00
CA THR A 211 8.57 -11.13 -6.26
C THR A 211 9.65 -10.77 -7.30
N GLY A 212 9.29 -10.04 -8.35
CA GLY A 212 10.26 -9.52 -9.33
C GLY A 212 11.25 -8.54 -8.71
N ALA A 213 10.76 -7.61 -7.88
CA ALA A 213 11.59 -6.61 -7.21
C ALA A 213 12.60 -7.21 -6.23
N THR A 214 12.38 -8.43 -5.72
CA THR A 214 13.30 -9.12 -4.81
C THR A 214 14.18 -10.14 -5.52
N LEU A 215 13.62 -10.99 -6.37
CA LEU A 215 14.36 -12.10 -6.97
C LEU A 215 15.29 -11.66 -8.10
N ILE A 216 14.91 -10.67 -8.92
CA ILE A 216 15.73 -10.23 -10.05
C ILE A 216 17.04 -9.58 -9.54
N PRO A 217 17.01 -8.62 -8.58
CA PRO A 217 18.24 -8.09 -8.00
C PRO A 217 19.05 -9.15 -7.26
N ALA A 218 18.39 -10.07 -6.55
CA ALA A 218 19.08 -11.15 -5.85
C ALA A 218 19.82 -12.09 -6.82
N ALA A 219 19.22 -12.44 -7.95
CA ALA A 219 19.86 -13.23 -9.00
C ALA A 219 21.06 -12.49 -9.62
N LEU A 220 20.92 -11.18 -9.86
CA LEU A 220 22.01 -10.33 -10.34
C LEU A 220 23.19 -10.32 -9.36
N SER A 221 22.91 -10.13 -8.07
CA SER A 221 23.94 -10.07 -7.03
C SER A 221 24.63 -11.42 -6.81
N ARG A 222 23.93 -12.55 -6.94
CA ARG A 222 24.53 -13.89 -6.80
C ARG A 222 25.52 -14.23 -7.91
N GLY A 223 25.34 -13.72 -9.12
CA GLY A 223 26.29 -13.90 -10.23
C GLY A 223 27.39 -12.85 -10.30
N GLY A 224 27.74 -12.22 -9.16
CA GLY A 224 28.88 -11.30 -9.05
C GLY A 224 28.75 -9.96 -9.78
N GLY A 225 27.57 -9.62 -10.32
CA GLY A 225 27.35 -8.37 -11.07
C GLY A 225 27.99 -8.32 -12.46
N GLY A 226 28.72 -9.37 -12.86
CA GLY A 226 29.24 -9.55 -14.22
C GLY A 226 28.20 -10.13 -15.17
N ASP A 227 28.64 -10.62 -16.33
CA ASP A 227 27.73 -11.14 -17.35
C ASP A 227 26.96 -12.39 -16.89
N GLU A 228 27.55 -13.22 -16.04
CA GLU A 228 26.85 -14.35 -15.41
C GLU A 228 25.66 -13.90 -14.54
N GLY A 229 25.84 -12.82 -13.76
CA GLY A 229 24.77 -12.21 -12.97
C GLY A 229 23.67 -11.63 -13.85
N LYS A 230 24.01 -10.96 -14.95
CA LYS A 230 23.02 -10.44 -15.91
C LYS A 230 22.22 -11.56 -16.55
N VAL A 231 22.88 -12.66 -16.93
CA VAL A 231 22.22 -13.84 -17.51
C VAL A 231 21.29 -14.50 -16.48
N ALA A 232 21.73 -14.67 -15.23
CA ALA A 232 20.90 -15.22 -14.16
C ALA A 232 19.68 -14.34 -13.84
N ALA A 233 19.88 -13.02 -13.78
CA ALA A 233 18.80 -12.06 -13.59
C ALA A 233 17.81 -12.11 -14.77
N ARG A 234 18.30 -12.23 -16.01
CA ARG A 234 17.45 -12.34 -17.19
C ARG A 234 16.61 -13.61 -17.19
N ARG A 235 17.22 -14.77 -16.91
CA ARG A 235 16.48 -16.04 -16.79
C ARG A 235 15.42 -15.98 -15.69
N THR A 236 15.72 -15.32 -14.58
CA THR A 236 14.77 -15.12 -13.48
C THR A 236 13.60 -14.24 -13.93
N ALA A 237 13.90 -13.13 -14.62
CA ALA A 237 12.88 -12.25 -15.18
C ALA A 237 11.99 -12.96 -16.22
N ASP A 238 12.58 -13.72 -17.15
CA ASP A 238 11.84 -14.45 -18.19
C ASP A 238 10.90 -15.49 -17.56
N ARG A 239 11.37 -16.25 -16.56
CA ARG A 239 10.53 -17.19 -15.80
C ARG A 239 9.41 -16.48 -15.06
N LEU A 240 9.71 -15.35 -14.42
CA LEU A 240 8.70 -14.57 -13.72
C LEU A 240 7.64 -14.04 -14.69
N ILE A 241 8.01 -13.58 -15.88
CA ILE A 241 7.05 -13.16 -16.91
C ILE A 241 6.11 -14.31 -17.27
N VAL A 242 6.64 -15.51 -17.54
CA VAL A 242 5.82 -16.69 -17.86
C VAL A 242 4.83 -17.01 -16.73
N TRP A 243 5.30 -17.07 -15.48
CA TRP A 243 4.42 -17.31 -14.33
C TRP A 243 3.41 -16.18 -14.12
N SER A 244 3.83 -14.93 -14.31
CA SER A 244 2.96 -13.75 -14.18
C SER A 244 1.84 -13.80 -15.20
N THR A 245 2.16 -14.12 -16.46
CA THR A 245 1.18 -14.26 -17.54
C THR A 245 0.23 -15.41 -17.26
N GLY A 246 0.74 -16.58 -16.87
CA GLY A 246 -0.11 -17.74 -16.55
C GLY A 246 -1.07 -17.46 -15.40
N ILE A 247 -0.59 -16.85 -14.32
CA ILE A 247 -1.41 -16.47 -13.17
C ILE A 247 -2.42 -15.38 -13.56
N ALA A 248 -2.00 -14.36 -14.32
CA ALA A 248 -2.90 -13.29 -14.76
C ALA A 248 -4.01 -13.83 -15.66
N VAL A 249 -3.70 -14.68 -16.65
CA VAL A 249 -4.71 -15.29 -17.52
C VAL A 249 -5.67 -16.19 -16.73
N SER A 250 -5.14 -16.97 -15.78
CA SER A 250 -5.97 -17.82 -14.92
C SER A 250 -6.89 -17.00 -14.04
N LEU A 251 -6.38 -15.89 -13.48
CA LEU A 251 -7.15 -14.98 -12.64
C LEU A 251 -8.23 -14.25 -13.43
N ALA A 252 -7.90 -13.74 -14.62
CA ALA A 252 -8.84 -13.13 -15.54
C ALA A 252 -9.96 -14.10 -15.90
N ALA A 253 -9.63 -15.35 -16.26
CA ALA A 253 -10.62 -16.39 -16.56
C ALA A 253 -11.55 -16.66 -15.36
N VAL A 254 -10.99 -16.81 -14.15
CA VAL A 254 -11.77 -17.01 -12.93
C VAL A 254 -12.67 -15.80 -12.65
N GLN A 255 -12.17 -14.58 -12.79
CA GLN A 255 -12.93 -13.35 -12.57
C GLN A 255 -14.05 -13.20 -13.60
N LEU A 256 -13.81 -13.50 -14.88
CA LEU A 256 -14.82 -13.46 -15.93
C LEU A 256 -15.94 -14.48 -15.67
N LEU A 257 -15.58 -15.73 -15.33
CA LEU A 257 -16.56 -16.77 -15.01
C LEU A 257 -17.35 -16.41 -13.74
N ALA A 258 -16.67 -15.93 -12.71
CA ALA A 258 -17.28 -15.55 -11.45
C ALA A 258 -18.10 -14.25 -11.53
N SER A 259 -17.84 -13.35 -12.49
CA SER A 259 -18.49 -12.04 -12.58
C SER A 259 -20.01 -12.14 -12.69
N SER A 260 -20.51 -13.13 -13.43
CA SER A 260 -21.94 -13.40 -13.60
C SER A 260 -22.61 -13.81 -12.28
N PHE A 261 -21.88 -14.47 -11.39
CA PHE A 261 -22.35 -14.90 -10.07
C PHE A 261 -22.13 -13.83 -8.99
N LEU A 262 -20.99 -13.13 -9.04
CA LEU A 262 -20.59 -12.14 -8.04
C LEU A 262 -21.38 -10.84 -8.16
N THR A 263 -21.71 -10.40 -9.37
CA THR A 263 -22.39 -9.09 -9.58
C THR A 263 -23.78 -9.03 -8.91
N PRO A 264 -24.63 -10.06 -9.00
CA PRO A 264 -25.89 -10.11 -8.24
C PRO A 264 -25.72 -10.13 -6.72
N CYS A 265 -24.62 -10.70 -6.21
CA CYS A 265 -24.31 -10.68 -4.77
C CYS A 265 -23.88 -9.28 -4.30
N LEU A 266 -23.31 -8.46 -5.19
CA LEU A 266 -22.83 -7.12 -4.86
C LEU A 266 -23.92 -6.05 -4.95
N THR A 267 -24.97 -6.26 -5.76
CA THR A 267 -26.09 -5.32 -5.84
C THR A 267 -27.39 -5.99 -6.29
N PRO A 268 -28.53 -5.66 -5.65
CA PRO A 268 -29.85 -6.12 -6.10
C PRO A 268 -30.38 -5.34 -7.32
N LEU A 269 -29.76 -4.21 -7.70
CA LEU A 269 -30.26 -3.33 -8.75
C LEU A 269 -29.89 -3.83 -10.15
N VAL A 270 -30.88 -4.27 -10.93
CA VAL A 270 -30.69 -4.82 -12.28
C VAL A 270 -30.00 -3.83 -13.23
N GLU A 271 -30.31 -2.53 -13.12
CA GLU A 271 -29.70 -1.49 -13.95
C GLU A 271 -28.19 -1.37 -13.70
N VAL A 272 -27.76 -1.50 -12.43
CA VAL A 272 -26.35 -1.49 -12.05
C VAL A 272 -25.67 -2.78 -12.52
N GLN A 273 -26.32 -3.94 -12.36
CA GLN A 273 -25.77 -5.21 -12.85
C GLN A 273 -25.49 -5.17 -14.36
N ARG A 274 -26.40 -4.59 -15.15
CA ARG A 274 -26.20 -4.40 -16.59
C ARG A 274 -25.08 -3.41 -16.90
N ALA A 275 -24.99 -2.30 -16.16
CA ALA A 275 -23.94 -1.31 -16.33
C ALA A 275 -22.53 -1.85 -16.00
N VAL A 276 -22.42 -2.81 -15.07
CA VAL A 276 -21.17 -3.49 -14.69
C VAL A 276 -20.67 -4.48 -15.75
N ALA A 277 -21.56 -5.06 -16.56
CA ALA A 277 -21.22 -6.21 -17.40
C ALA A 277 -20.03 -5.97 -18.35
N ARG A 278 -19.94 -4.81 -19.01
CA ARG A 278 -18.81 -4.50 -19.91
C ARG A 278 -17.57 -4.04 -19.14
N PRO A 279 -17.66 -3.09 -18.19
CA PRO A 279 -16.48 -2.69 -17.41
C PRO A 279 -15.85 -3.82 -16.60
N ALA A 280 -16.62 -4.77 -16.07
CA ALA A 280 -16.10 -5.92 -15.34
C ALA A 280 -15.21 -6.83 -16.21
N VAL A 281 -15.54 -6.97 -17.51
CA VAL A 281 -14.70 -7.70 -18.47
C VAL A 281 -13.38 -6.99 -18.72
N VAL A 282 -13.37 -5.67 -18.70
CA VAL A 282 -12.14 -4.86 -18.84
C VAL A 282 -11.31 -4.87 -17.56
N ALA A 283 -11.95 -5.00 -16.40
CA ALA A 283 -11.29 -5.02 -15.11
C ALA A 283 -10.64 -6.36 -14.74
N ALA A 284 -11.09 -7.46 -15.36
CA ALA A 284 -10.54 -8.80 -15.22
C ALA A 284 -9.30 -9.01 -16.12
#